data_AF-A0A0F8P9V8-F1
#
_entry.id   AF-A0A0F8P9V8-F1
#
_cell.length_a   1.000
_cell.length_b   1.000
_cell.length_c   1.000
_cell.angle_alpha   90.00
_cell.angle_beta   90.00
_cell.angle_gamma   90.00
#
_symmetry.space_group_name_H-M   'P 1'
#
loop_
_entity.id
_entity.type
_entity.pdbx_description
1 polymer ?
#
loop_
_entity_poly.entity_id
_entity_poly.type
_entity_poly.pdbx_seq_one_letter_code
_entity_poly.pdbx_strand_id
1 'polypeptide(L)'
;YEVLISKNSRLYNHFYYKKNYNEYSQVDDIIYNLYLPKISSYICSIDPRVIISTFPVCSGFISKYKEKYHSTIPLVTCITDVVDSWEWIHPNTNMYFVANDEIKEKLIKKGVSKEIIYPSGIPVRSQFFNRQENSPLLNVFNISVEDYIVLIMGGGMGILPEEKEFYI
;
A
#
# COMPACT_ATOMS: atom_id res chain seq x y z
N TYR A 1 -14.42 1.37 6.02
CA TYR A 1 -13.07 1.64 6.53
C TYR A 1 -13.12 2.58 7.73
N GLU A 2 -13.71 3.76 7.58
CA GLU A 2 -13.88 4.76 8.65
C GLU A 2 -14.60 4.25 9.92
N VAL A 3 -15.69 3.49 9.77
CA VAL A 3 -16.39 2.83 10.89
C VAL A 3 -15.54 1.77 11.58
N LEU A 4 -14.68 1.08 10.82
CA LEU A 4 -13.80 0.01 11.32
C LEU A 4 -12.68 0.59 12.20
N ILE A 5 -12.15 1.76 11.81
CA ILE A 5 -11.11 2.48 12.55
C ILE A 5 -11.70 3.21 13.75
N SER A 6 -12.85 3.88 13.58
CA SER A 6 -13.45 4.72 14.63
C SER A 6 -14.23 3.94 15.69
N LYS A 7 -14.92 2.84 15.33
CA LYS A 7 -15.79 2.11 16.28
C LYS A 7 -15.24 0.77 16.75
N ASN A 8 -14.23 0.21 16.09
CA ASN A 8 -13.73 -1.14 16.43
C ASN A 8 -12.23 -1.35 16.21
N SER A 9 -11.43 -0.38 16.68
CA SER A 9 -9.97 -0.37 16.58
C SER A 9 -9.28 -1.64 17.10
N ARG A 10 -9.83 -2.29 18.15
CA ARG A 10 -9.28 -3.54 18.69
C ARG A 10 -9.34 -4.70 17.72
N LEU A 11 -10.45 -4.86 16.99
CA LEU A 11 -10.62 -5.89 15.98
C LEU A 11 -9.70 -5.64 14.77
N TYR A 12 -9.66 -4.39 14.30
CA TYR A 12 -8.74 -3.98 13.24
C TYR A 12 -7.27 -4.30 13.60
N ASN A 13 -6.84 -3.86 14.79
CA ASN A 13 -5.48 -4.10 15.27
C ASN A 13 -5.17 -5.59 15.41
N HIS A 14 -6.12 -6.39 15.90
CA HIS A 14 -5.93 -7.84 16.02
C HIS A 14 -5.66 -8.50 14.66
N PHE A 15 -6.46 -8.18 13.64
CA PHE A 15 -6.24 -8.71 12.29
C PHE A 15 -4.94 -8.19 11.67
N TYR A 16 -4.64 -6.90 11.86
CA TYR A 16 -3.40 -6.29 11.41
C TYR A 16 -2.17 -7.00 11.99
N TYR A 17 -2.08 -7.18 13.31
CA TYR A 17 -0.95 -7.87 13.93
C TYR A 17 -0.87 -9.34 13.50
N LYS A 18 -2.02 -10.04 13.40
CA LYS A 18 -2.03 -11.44 12.96
C LYS A 18 -1.48 -11.61 11.54
N LYS A 19 -1.75 -10.66 10.64
CA LYS A 19 -1.25 -10.64 9.26
C LYS A 19 0.20 -10.17 9.12
N ASN A 20 0.65 -9.27 9.99
CA ASN A 20 2.03 -8.80 9.98
C ASN A 20 3.05 -9.91 10.32
N TYR A 21 2.66 -10.89 11.15
CA TYR A 21 3.57 -11.92 11.66
C TYR A 21 3.40 -13.32 11.07
N ASN A 22 2.31 -13.60 10.33
CA ASN A 22 2.08 -14.91 9.73
C ASN A 22 2.15 -14.84 8.20
N GLU A 23 2.90 -15.75 7.61
CA GLU A 23 3.08 -15.93 6.17
C GLU A 23 1.76 -16.25 5.44
N TYR A 24 0.82 -16.91 6.12
CA TYR A 24 -0.41 -17.37 5.49
C TYR A 24 -1.55 -17.57 6.48
N SER A 25 -2.76 -17.12 6.14
CA SER A 25 -3.96 -17.27 6.97
C SER A 25 -5.03 -18.08 6.24
N GLN A 26 -5.48 -19.19 6.83
CA GLN A 26 -6.59 -19.99 6.30
C GLN A 26 -7.88 -19.16 6.11
N VAL A 27 -8.05 -18.08 6.87
CA VAL A 27 -9.17 -17.14 6.74
C VAL A 27 -9.09 -16.36 5.43
N ASP A 28 -7.89 -15.98 5.00
CA ASP A 28 -7.71 -15.25 3.75
C ASP A 28 -8.07 -16.14 2.56
N ASP A 29 -7.72 -17.42 2.61
CA ASP A 29 -8.14 -18.40 1.59
C ASP A 29 -9.66 -18.53 1.46
N ILE A 30 -10.39 -18.57 2.56
CA ILE A 30 -11.86 -18.64 2.55
C ILE A 30 -12.43 -17.40 1.87
N ILE A 31 -11.95 -16.22 2.27
CA ILE A 31 -12.38 -14.93 1.70
C ILE A 31 -12.04 -14.88 0.20
N TYR A 32 -10.82 -15.27 -0.18
CA TYR A 32 -10.38 -15.29 -1.57
C TYR A 32 -11.27 -16.18 -2.43
N ASN A 33 -11.54 -17.40 -1.98
CA ASN A 33 -12.40 -18.34 -2.69
C ASN A 33 -13.85 -17.84 -2.83
N LEU A 34 -14.39 -17.19 -1.80
CA LEU A 34 -15.75 -16.65 -1.82
C LEU A 34 -15.95 -15.58 -2.91
N TYR A 35 -15.00 -14.66 -3.06
CA TYR A 35 -15.10 -13.57 -4.04
C TYR A 35 -14.47 -13.89 -5.40
N LEU A 36 -13.82 -15.05 -5.54
CA LEU A 36 -13.10 -15.43 -6.76
C LEU A 36 -13.95 -15.42 -8.04
N PRO A 37 -15.23 -15.86 -8.04
CA PRO A 37 -16.07 -15.77 -9.24
C PRO A 37 -16.28 -14.31 -9.69
N LYS A 38 -16.52 -13.40 -8.74
CA LYS A 38 -16.73 -11.98 -9.04
C LYS A 38 -15.46 -11.33 -9.61
N ILE A 39 -14.31 -11.64 -9.02
CA ILE A 39 -13.01 -11.14 -9.48
C ILE A 39 -12.69 -11.70 -10.86
N SER A 40 -12.94 -12.99 -11.09
CA SER A 40 -12.77 -13.62 -12.40
C SER A 40 -13.60 -12.92 -13.48
N SER A 41 -14.90 -12.73 -13.25
CA SER A 41 -15.78 -12.01 -14.19
C SER A 41 -15.28 -10.60 -14.47
N TYR A 42 -14.78 -9.89 -13.45
CA TYR A 42 -14.24 -8.55 -13.61
C TYR A 42 -12.97 -8.55 -14.47
N ILE A 43 -12.02 -9.43 -14.19
CA ILE A 43 -10.79 -9.57 -14.98
C ILE A 43 -11.12 -9.90 -16.44
N CYS A 44 -12.00 -10.87 -16.69
CA CYS A 44 -12.43 -11.22 -18.05
C CYS A 44 -13.11 -10.07 -18.78
N SER A 45 -13.87 -9.21 -18.08
CA SER A 45 -14.53 -8.05 -18.71
C SER A 45 -13.57 -6.94 -19.12
N ILE A 46 -12.45 -6.79 -18.41
CA ILE A 46 -11.44 -5.77 -18.65
C ILE A 46 -10.36 -6.28 -19.61
N ASP A 47 -10.11 -7.58 -19.64
CA ASP A 47 -9.03 -8.25 -20.38
C ASP A 47 -7.65 -7.57 -20.19
N PRO A 48 -7.16 -7.44 -18.94
CA PRO A 48 -5.96 -6.68 -18.66
C PRO A 48 -4.70 -7.41 -19.12
N ARG A 49 -3.79 -6.68 -19.76
CA ARG A 49 -2.45 -7.18 -20.08
C ARG A 49 -1.50 -7.24 -18.87
N VAL A 50 -1.82 -6.50 -17.81
CA VAL A 50 -1.06 -6.44 -16.55
C VAL A 50 -1.99 -5.99 -15.44
N ILE A 51 -1.78 -6.50 -14.23
CA ILE A 51 -2.49 -6.08 -13.02
C ILE A 51 -1.47 -5.50 -12.05
N ILE A 52 -1.71 -4.26 -11.62
CA ILE A 52 -0.88 -3.57 -10.63
C ILE A 52 -1.71 -3.41 -9.36
N SER A 53 -1.16 -3.84 -8.23
CA SER A 53 -1.81 -3.77 -6.93
C SER A 53 -1.00 -2.91 -5.97
N THR A 54 -1.66 -1.91 -5.37
CA THR A 54 -1.11 -1.07 -4.30
C THR A 54 -1.74 -1.42 -2.94
N PHE A 55 -2.30 -2.62 -2.80
CA PHE A 55 -2.98 -3.05 -1.57
C PHE A 55 -2.81 -4.57 -1.37
N PRO A 56 -2.36 -5.04 -0.20
CA PRO A 56 -1.92 -6.43 -0.03
C PRO A 56 -3.03 -7.45 -0.29
N VAL A 57 -4.26 -7.16 0.17
CA VAL A 57 -5.41 -8.05 -0.04
C VAL A 57 -5.72 -8.23 -1.53
N CYS A 58 -5.56 -7.18 -2.34
CA CYS A 58 -5.76 -7.27 -3.79
C CYS A 58 -4.68 -8.16 -4.43
N SER A 59 -3.42 -8.05 -3.99
CA SER A 59 -2.35 -8.96 -4.45
C SER A 59 -2.69 -10.42 -4.14
N GLY A 60 -3.25 -10.70 -2.97
CA GLY A 60 -3.72 -12.05 -2.59
C GLY A 60 -4.86 -12.57 -3.46
N PHE A 61 -5.88 -11.75 -3.73
CA PHE A 61 -6.97 -12.14 -4.64
C PHE A 61 -6.47 -12.49 -6.05
N ILE A 62 -5.59 -11.67 -6.61
CA ILE A 62 -5.05 -11.90 -7.96
C ILE A 62 -4.11 -13.10 -7.96
N SER A 63 -3.35 -13.30 -6.89
CA SER A 63 -2.53 -14.49 -6.72
C SER A 63 -3.39 -15.76 -6.75
N LYS A 64 -4.52 -15.78 -6.03
CA LYS A 64 -5.48 -16.91 -6.07
C LYS A 64 -6.18 -17.08 -7.39
N TYR A 65 -6.50 -15.98 -8.08
CA TYR A 65 -7.02 -16.05 -9.44
C TYR A 65 -6.02 -16.71 -10.40
N LYS A 66 -4.73 -16.31 -10.34
CA LYS A 66 -3.67 -16.91 -11.15
C LYS A 66 -3.49 -18.39 -10.85
N GLU A 67 -3.53 -18.79 -9.59
CA GLU A 67 -3.48 -20.19 -9.16
C GLU A 67 -4.64 -21.01 -9.72
N LYS A 68 -5.88 -20.55 -9.54
CA LYS A 68 -7.08 -21.31 -9.91
C LYS A 68 -7.28 -21.44 -11.42
N TYR A 69 -7.02 -20.38 -12.17
CA TYR A 69 -7.29 -20.32 -13.61
C TYR A 69 -6.04 -20.43 -14.46
N HIS A 70 -4.88 -20.74 -13.85
CA HIS A 70 -3.58 -20.81 -14.52
C HIS A 70 -3.28 -19.56 -15.37
N SER A 71 -3.67 -18.38 -14.86
CA SER A 71 -3.57 -17.13 -15.61
C SER A 71 -2.12 -16.65 -15.70
N THR A 72 -1.70 -16.32 -16.92
CA THR A 72 -0.37 -15.77 -17.23
C THR A 72 -0.31 -14.25 -17.13
N ILE A 73 -1.42 -13.56 -16.83
CA ILE A 73 -1.46 -12.10 -16.68
C ILE A 73 -0.47 -11.68 -15.60
N PRO A 74 0.54 -10.83 -15.88
CA PRO A 74 1.51 -10.42 -14.90
C PRO A 74 0.87 -9.66 -13.73
N LEU A 75 1.22 -10.05 -12.51
CA LEU A 75 0.87 -9.33 -11.27
C LEU A 75 2.08 -8.55 -10.77
N VAL A 76 1.93 -7.24 -10.66
CA VAL A 76 2.88 -6.34 -10.02
C VAL A 76 2.31 -5.87 -8.69
N THR A 77 3.05 -6.08 -7.61
CA THR A 77 2.70 -5.60 -6.26
C THR A 77 3.58 -4.40 -5.91
N CYS A 78 2.97 -3.23 -5.78
CA CYS A 78 3.62 -2.03 -5.32
C CYS A 78 3.37 -1.87 -3.82
N ILE A 79 4.41 -2.13 -3.02
CA ILE A 79 4.36 -2.00 -1.57
C ILE A 79 4.46 -0.52 -1.23
N THR A 80 3.39 0.01 -0.63
CA THR A 80 3.30 1.40 -0.18
C THR A 80 3.82 1.61 1.23
N ASP A 81 4.10 0.53 1.95
CA ASP A 81 4.53 0.56 3.33
C ASP A 81 6.05 0.76 3.42
N VAL A 82 6.48 1.54 4.41
CA VAL A 82 7.90 1.75 4.74
C VAL A 82 8.44 0.72 5.72
N VAL A 83 7.67 -0.33 6.00
CA VAL A 83 8.02 -1.47 6.83
C VAL A 83 7.59 -2.74 6.10
N ASP A 84 8.33 -3.82 6.26
CA ASP A 84 8.00 -5.09 5.65
C ASP A 84 6.86 -5.80 6.42
N SER A 85 5.97 -6.46 5.70
CA SER A 85 4.90 -7.27 6.30
C SER A 85 4.64 -8.50 5.44
N TRP A 86 4.28 -9.62 6.10
CA TRP A 86 3.94 -10.86 5.40
C TRP A 86 2.69 -10.72 4.51
N GLU A 87 1.81 -9.76 4.82
CA GLU A 87 0.57 -9.55 4.07
C GLU A 87 0.77 -9.19 2.59
N TRP A 88 1.95 -8.64 2.26
CA TRP A 88 2.31 -8.25 0.89
C TRP A 88 2.84 -9.41 0.05
N ILE A 89 3.29 -10.51 0.68
CA ILE A 89 4.00 -11.59 -0.01
C ILE A 89 3.00 -12.63 -0.48
N HIS A 90 2.90 -12.78 -1.80
CA HIS A 90 2.04 -13.77 -2.45
C HIS A 90 2.81 -14.56 -3.52
N PRO A 91 2.57 -15.88 -3.64
CA PRO A 91 3.39 -16.76 -4.49
C PRO A 91 3.29 -16.47 -5.98
N ASN A 92 2.16 -15.95 -6.46
CA ASN A 92 1.95 -15.64 -7.89
C ASN A 92 2.20 -14.17 -8.25
N THR A 93 2.94 -13.43 -7.43
CA THR A 93 3.42 -12.09 -7.77
C THR A 93 4.64 -12.18 -8.68
N ASN A 94 4.59 -11.47 -9.81
CA ASN A 94 5.68 -11.48 -10.80
C ASN A 94 6.72 -10.40 -10.55
N MET A 95 6.36 -9.31 -9.87
CA MET A 95 7.26 -8.21 -9.57
C MET A 95 6.80 -7.43 -8.33
N TYR A 96 7.76 -7.04 -7.49
CA TYR A 96 7.58 -6.18 -6.34
C TYR A 96 8.28 -4.83 -6.56
N PHE A 97 7.54 -3.73 -6.38
CA PHE A 97 8.10 -2.40 -6.19
C PHE A 97 8.12 -2.08 -4.70
N VAL A 98 9.25 -1.64 -4.18
CA VAL A 98 9.45 -1.35 -2.75
C VAL A 98 10.05 0.03 -2.51
N ALA A 99 9.85 0.55 -1.29
CA ALA A 99 10.24 1.91 -0.93
C ALA A 99 11.76 2.15 -1.02
N ASN A 100 12.59 1.17 -0.67
CA ASN A 100 14.05 1.29 -0.64
C ASN A 100 14.73 -0.10 -0.59
N ASP A 101 16.06 -0.10 -0.63
CA ASP A 101 16.86 -1.34 -0.50
C ASP A 101 16.65 -2.06 0.83
N GLU A 102 16.36 -1.33 1.92
CA GLU A 102 16.11 -1.96 3.22
C GLU A 102 14.90 -2.89 3.16
N ILE A 103 13.79 -2.44 2.56
CA ILE A 103 12.59 -3.27 2.38
C ILE A 103 12.87 -4.44 1.43
N LYS A 104 13.66 -4.22 0.38
CA LYS A 104 14.09 -5.31 -0.52
C LYS A 104 14.82 -6.42 0.25
N GLU A 105 15.79 -6.08 1.08
CA GLU A 105 16.52 -7.06 1.89
C GLU A 105 15.62 -7.81 2.87
N LYS A 106 14.61 -7.15 3.44
CA LYS A 106 13.63 -7.80 4.31
C LYS A 106 12.74 -8.79 3.56
N LEU A 107 12.32 -8.47 2.33
CA LEU A 107 11.58 -9.40 1.48
C LEU A 107 12.42 -10.62 1.07
N ILE A 108 13.71 -10.41 0.77
CA ILE A 108 14.64 -11.50 0.46
C ILE A 108 14.77 -12.45 1.66
N LYS A 109 14.89 -11.91 2.88
CA LYS A 109 14.90 -12.71 4.12
C LYS A 109 13.61 -13.49 4.36
N LYS A 110 12.48 -13.03 3.79
CA LYS A 110 11.19 -13.72 3.79
C LYS A 110 11.03 -14.73 2.64
N GLY A 111 12.07 -14.98 1.85
CA GLY A 111 12.07 -15.99 0.80
C GLY A 111 11.67 -15.49 -0.59
N VAL A 112 11.45 -14.18 -0.77
CA VAL A 112 11.17 -13.61 -2.10
C VAL A 112 12.46 -13.53 -2.91
N SER A 113 12.43 -14.01 -4.16
CA SER A 113 13.56 -13.94 -5.07
C SER A 113 13.98 -12.48 -5.32
N LYS A 114 15.29 -12.20 -5.24
CA LYS A 114 15.84 -10.84 -5.41
C LYS A 114 15.61 -10.28 -6.83
N GLU A 115 15.47 -11.17 -7.81
CA GLU A 115 15.29 -10.87 -9.23
C GLU A 115 13.94 -10.21 -9.52
N ILE A 116 12.97 -10.41 -8.64
CA ILE A 116 11.62 -9.86 -8.77
C ILE A 116 11.37 -8.65 -7.87
N ILE A 117 12.39 -8.11 -7.17
CA ILE A 117 12.24 -6.99 -6.23
C ILE A 117 13.03 -5.76 -6.70
N TYR A 118 12.30 -4.65 -6.90
CA TYR A 118 12.80 -3.39 -7.44
C TYR A 118 12.58 -2.25 -6.43
N PRO A 119 13.66 -1.67 -5.88
CA PRO A 119 13.59 -0.55 -4.95
C PRO A 119 13.37 0.75 -5.71
N SER A 120 12.12 1.03 -6.09
CA SER A 120 11.73 2.18 -6.91
C SER A 120 11.36 3.43 -6.12
N GLY A 121 11.19 3.32 -4.80
CA GLY A 121 10.51 4.34 -4.01
C GLY A 121 8.99 4.16 -4.02
N ILE A 122 8.32 4.88 -3.12
CA ILE A 122 6.85 4.94 -3.06
C ILE A 122 6.34 5.80 -4.22
N PRO A 123 5.38 5.32 -5.03
CA PRO A 123 4.85 6.10 -6.15
C PRO A 123 4.15 7.36 -5.63
N VAL A 124 4.64 8.51 -6.08
CA VAL A 124 4.01 9.82 -5.84
C VAL A 124 3.58 10.44 -7.16
N ARG A 125 2.65 11.39 -7.10
CA ARG A 125 2.23 12.13 -8.30
C ARG A 125 3.41 12.90 -8.89
N SER A 126 3.48 13.01 -10.22
CA SER A 126 4.60 13.63 -10.92
C SER A 126 4.84 15.09 -10.49
N GLN A 127 3.79 15.80 -10.09
CA GLN A 127 3.86 17.18 -9.61
C GLN A 127 4.76 17.34 -8.36
N PHE A 128 4.94 16.31 -7.54
CA PHE A 128 5.83 16.38 -6.38
C PHE A 128 7.31 16.45 -6.75
N PHE A 129 7.68 16.11 -7.99
CA PHE A 129 9.06 16.26 -8.49
C PHE A 129 9.34 17.66 -9.05
N ASN A 130 8.30 18.45 -9.34
CA ASN A 130 8.46 19.80 -9.85
C ASN A 130 8.71 20.76 -8.68
N ARG A 131 9.98 21.04 -8.39
CA ARG A 131 10.34 22.05 -7.39
C ARG A 131 10.03 23.44 -7.94
N GLN A 132 9.12 24.17 -7.31
CA GLN A 132 8.95 25.60 -7.55
C GLN A 132 9.89 26.36 -6.62
N GLU A 133 10.95 26.96 -7.17
CA GLU A 133 11.97 27.69 -6.40
C GLU A 133 11.41 28.99 -5.76
N ASN A 134 10.35 29.56 -6.34
CA ASN A 134 9.67 30.75 -5.84
C ASN A 134 8.17 30.46 -5.74
N SER A 135 7.77 29.69 -4.72
CA SER A 135 6.37 29.33 -4.56
C SER A 135 5.53 30.59 -4.33
N PRO A 136 4.56 30.91 -5.21
CA PRO A 136 3.66 32.04 -4.99
C PRO A 136 2.82 31.86 -3.72
N LEU A 137 2.79 30.65 -3.14
CA LEU A 137 2.11 30.37 -1.88
C LEU A 137 2.70 31.15 -0.69
N LEU A 138 4.01 31.42 -0.66
CA LEU A 138 4.60 32.23 0.41
C LEU A 138 3.99 33.63 0.45
N ASN A 139 3.82 34.25 -0.72
CA ASN A 139 3.14 35.53 -0.85
C ASN A 139 1.63 35.44 -0.53
N VAL A 140 0.96 34.34 -0.92
CA VAL A 140 -0.46 34.13 -0.61
C VAL A 140 -0.71 34.04 0.90
N PHE A 141 0.19 33.38 1.62
CA PHE A 141 0.08 33.18 3.08
C PHE A 141 0.82 34.25 3.90
N ASN A 142 1.40 35.28 3.26
CA ASN A 142 2.25 36.30 3.91
C ASN A 142 3.36 35.70 4.78
N ILE A 143 3.97 34.62 4.32
CA ILE A 143 5.08 33.93 5.00
C ILE A 143 6.40 34.48 4.45
N SER A 144 7.28 34.96 5.33
CA SER A 144 8.63 35.38 4.98
C SER A 144 9.53 34.16 4.76
N VAL A 145 10.55 34.27 3.91
CA VAL A 145 11.53 33.19 3.73
C VAL A 145 12.40 32.94 4.97
N GLU A 146 12.44 33.92 5.88
CA GLU A 146 13.12 33.87 7.17
C GLU A 146 12.27 33.25 8.29
N ASP A 147 10.97 33.03 8.05
CA ASP A 147 10.07 32.49 9.07
C ASP A 147 10.37 31.00 9.33
N TYR A 148 10.21 30.57 10.58
CA TYR A 148 10.19 29.15 10.90
C TYR A 148 8.82 28.56 10.55
N ILE A 149 8.75 27.79 9.48
CA ILE A 149 7.50 27.25 8.93
C ILE A 149 7.30 25.81 9.37
N VAL A 150 6.18 25.53 10.03
CA VAL A 150 5.75 24.17 10.38
C VAL A 150 4.54 23.78 9.54
N LEU A 151 4.64 22.68 8.79
CA LEU A 151 3.52 22.10 8.04
C LEU A 151 2.84 21.01 8.86
N ILE A 152 1.60 21.24 9.28
CA ILE A 152 0.77 20.27 10.01
C ILE A 152 -0.26 19.67 9.06
N MET A 153 -0.33 18.34 8.96
CA MET A 153 -1.26 17.64 8.08
C MET A 153 -1.81 16.36 8.73
N GLY A 154 -3.12 16.12 8.57
CA GLY A 154 -3.83 14.92 9.05
C GLY A 154 -4.18 13.93 7.92
N GLY A 155 -3.43 13.95 6.82
CA GLY A 155 -3.76 13.19 5.61
C GLY A 155 -5.04 13.67 4.92
N GLY A 156 -5.57 12.86 3.99
CA GLY A 156 -6.71 13.25 3.13
C GLY A 156 -8.03 13.49 3.88
N MET A 157 -8.17 12.94 5.10
CA MET A 157 -9.34 13.15 5.96
C MET A 157 -9.15 14.29 6.97
N GLY A 158 -7.95 14.90 7.04
CA GLY A 158 -7.66 15.98 7.97
C GLY A 158 -7.78 15.59 9.45
N ILE A 159 -7.58 14.31 9.78
CA ILE A 159 -7.70 13.83 11.17
C ILE A 159 -6.50 14.37 11.95
N LEU A 160 -6.75 15.34 12.82
CA LEU A 160 -5.79 15.93 13.73
C LEU A 160 -6.39 15.96 15.15
N PRO A 161 -5.55 15.97 16.20
CA PRO A 161 -6.03 16.13 17.57
C PRO A 161 -6.86 17.40 17.74
N GLU A 162 -7.91 17.36 18.56
CA GLU A 162 -8.71 18.56 18.86
C GLU A 162 -8.10 19.37 20.01
N GLU A 163 -7.28 18.71 20.83
CA GLU A 163 -6.63 19.26 22.01
C GLU A 163 -5.61 20.35 21.62
N LYS A 164 -5.79 21.55 22.16
CA LYS A 164 -4.93 22.70 21.83
C LYS A 164 -3.47 22.49 22.25
N GLU A 165 -3.24 21.68 23.28
CA GLU A 165 -1.91 21.32 23.76
C GLU A 165 -1.06 20.59 22.73
N PHE A 166 -1.67 19.99 21.69
CA PHE A 166 -0.92 19.38 20.59
C PHE A 166 -0.27 20.42 19.66
N TYR A 167 -0.81 21.66 19.61
CA TYR A 167 -0.42 22.70 18.65
C TYR A 167 0.42 23.83 19.25
N ILE A 168 0.70 23.78 20.56
CA ILE A 168 1.42 24.81 21.33
C ILE A 168 2.71 24.19 21.85
#